data_AF-A0A9D5MX01-F1
#
_entry.id   AF-A0A9D5MX01-F1
#
_cell.length_a   1.000
_cell.length_b   1.000
_cell.length_c   1.000
_cell.angle_alpha   90.00
_cell.angle_beta   90.00
_cell.angle_gamma   90.00
#
_symmetry.space_group_name_H-M   'P 1'
#
loop_
_entity.id
_entity.type
_entity.pdbx_description
1 polymer ?
#
loop_
_entity_poly.entity_id
_entity_poly.type
_entity_poly.pdbx_seq_one_letter_code
_entity_poly.pdbx_strand_id
1 'polypeptide(L)'
;MNNREYREAFREIKPSNELNERVVDQLLSNKMDHSVFHHKQFKTRFAAICIILLSISSISVAASAWNLADVFRGYFREFVSSTKNYDPDGNYNNSSNSSANNPNIKSVENDSAFLNTAGAIIASTDTEAGLKLTARGIIGDDRVLYVAIDVETVNGQEFTKEQEDDLNAIHFQEIKLQIDNDVLGQYTSGTRIDDGTEKGKATFLIHDIINYSNMKEISGHRLTITLTNFLHRTNDIEDIGMENNLYDIFTKFDKPADEDYQFYSVRSNSNHTEEENKILDEYYLKRKSGKLSGDEFLKRREELIQAGLLEPLYTLPETSTKIGFSTKYPKLEITNMGIKDNIFTFNINMNDELDYQYLKTKHLTLVNRKTGACVGTIMDIDEWDGDENGKLLSAHFVVFHTITSEEQLKDYYLAIGGYGADDIIHEGKWELSFNLSYEDTTRSYTIDKEAAIFGFTGTIKTIDISPLSMKIIYQADKPMNDENRALFEDNWVKSGANIYLIMKNGTKMNYLSGDEDIQNNICAFNAMFPYVIDLDQINKIVIDETEILVN
;
A
#
# COMPACT_ATOMS: atom_id res chain seq x y z
N MET A 1 -5.57 30.50 19.78
CA MET A 1 -6.35 29.31 20.18
C MET A 1 -5.39 28.31 20.82
N ASN A 2 -5.72 27.81 22.00
CA ASN A 2 -4.84 26.99 22.84
C ASN A 2 -5.12 25.51 22.54
N ASN A 3 -4.06 24.70 22.46
CA ASN A 3 -4.03 23.24 22.27
C ASN A 3 -4.99 22.44 23.18
N ARG A 4 -5.44 23.05 24.29
CA ARG A 4 -6.44 22.49 25.22
C ARG A 4 -7.87 22.48 24.69
N GLU A 5 -8.26 23.45 23.85
CA GLU A 5 -9.62 23.52 23.25
C GLU A 5 -9.79 22.49 22.12
N TYR A 6 -8.70 22.13 21.41
CA TYR A 6 -8.69 21.04 20.43
C TYR A 6 -8.93 19.67 21.09
N ARG A 7 -8.27 19.40 22.23
CA ARG A 7 -8.42 18.10 22.94
C ARG A 7 -9.78 17.93 23.61
N GLU A 8 -10.48 19.01 23.94
CA GLU A 8 -11.85 18.94 24.46
C GLU A 8 -12.88 18.73 23.33
N ALA A 9 -12.68 19.31 22.14
CA ALA A 9 -13.56 19.09 20.99
C ALA A 9 -13.56 17.64 20.47
N PHE A 10 -12.44 16.91 20.59
CA PHE A 10 -12.35 15.50 20.19
C PHE A 10 -12.81 14.52 21.29
N ARG A 11 -12.95 14.97 22.55
CA ARG A 11 -13.42 14.12 23.66
C ARG A 11 -14.93 13.93 23.71
N GLU A 12 -15.70 14.77 23.02
CA GLU A 12 -17.16 14.67 22.96
C GLU A 12 -17.69 13.82 21.81
N ILE A 13 -16.82 13.32 20.92
CA ILE A 13 -17.18 12.37 19.86
C ILE A 13 -17.33 10.99 20.49
N LYS A 14 -18.56 10.61 20.83
CA LYS A 14 -18.91 9.23 21.20
C LYS A 14 -18.93 8.37 19.93
N PRO A 15 -18.27 7.20 19.90
CA PRO A 15 -18.20 6.40 18.68
C PRO A 15 -19.48 5.58 18.49
N SER A 16 -20.20 5.89 17.41
CA SER A 16 -21.03 4.94 16.65
C SER A 16 -21.29 5.53 15.27
N ASN A 17 -21.19 4.71 14.21
CA ASN A 17 -21.37 5.05 12.79
C ASN A 17 -20.36 6.01 12.14
N GLU A 18 -19.98 7.12 12.78
CA GLU A 18 -19.05 8.12 12.20
C GLU A 18 -17.62 7.59 11.96
N LEU A 19 -17.13 6.64 12.77
CA LEU A 19 -15.78 6.09 12.61
C LEU A 19 -15.68 5.22 11.35
N ASN A 20 -16.72 4.44 11.06
CA ASN A 20 -16.79 3.61 9.86
C ASN A 20 -16.93 4.47 8.60
N GLU A 21 -17.71 5.56 8.66
CA GLU A 21 -17.78 6.54 7.57
C GLU A 21 -16.42 7.22 7.35
N ARG A 22 -15.65 7.51 8.40
CA ARG A 22 -14.29 8.04 8.27
C ARG A 22 -13.28 7.05 7.69
N VAL A 23 -13.37 5.76 8.01
CA VAL A 23 -12.49 4.73 7.42
C VAL A 23 -12.81 4.56 5.93
N VAL A 24 -14.10 4.49 5.57
CA VAL A 24 -14.55 4.43 4.17
C VAL A 24 -14.20 5.73 3.43
N ASP A 25 -14.42 6.89 4.03
CA ASP A 25 -14.04 8.19 3.45
C ASP A 25 -12.52 8.34 3.38
N GLN A 26 -11.72 7.84 4.32
CA GLN A 26 -10.25 7.83 4.19
C GLN A 26 -9.78 6.92 3.06
N LEU A 27 -10.44 5.77 2.86
CA LEU A 27 -10.17 4.89 1.71
C LEU A 27 -10.58 5.52 0.38
N LEU A 28 -11.65 6.33 0.36
CA LEU A 28 -12.15 7.02 -0.83
C LEU A 28 -11.49 8.39 -1.10
N SER A 29 -10.99 9.08 -0.07
CA SER A 29 -10.46 10.45 -0.12
C SER A 29 -8.95 10.54 0.04
N ASN A 30 -8.28 9.46 0.47
CA ASN A 30 -6.87 9.33 0.18
C ASN A 30 -6.76 9.32 -1.35
N LYS A 31 -6.32 10.46 -1.89
CA LYS A 31 -5.25 10.42 -2.87
C LYS A 31 -4.17 9.58 -2.21
N MET A 32 -4.27 8.26 -2.37
CA MET A 32 -3.14 7.38 -2.19
C MET A 32 -2.04 8.09 -2.97
N ASP A 33 -1.01 8.52 -2.25
CA ASP A 33 0.26 8.74 -2.89
C ASP A 33 0.43 7.51 -3.77
N HIS A 34 0.51 7.72 -5.09
CA HIS A 34 0.60 6.64 -6.06
C HIS A 34 1.98 5.98 -5.88
N SER A 35 2.24 5.36 -4.72
CA SER A 35 3.06 4.18 -4.65
C SER A 35 2.25 3.12 -5.39
N VAL A 36 2.42 3.13 -6.71
CA VAL A 36 2.25 1.93 -7.52
C VAL A 36 3.11 0.88 -6.83
N PHE A 37 2.50 0.05 -5.99
CA PHE A 37 3.11 -1.17 -5.53
C PHE A 37 3.24 -2.03 -6.79
N HIS A 38 4.37 -1.92 -7.45
CA HIS A 38 4.75 -2.89 -8.46
C HIS A 38 4.74 -4.25 -7.77
N HIS A 39 3.87 -5.13 -8.24
CA HIS A 39 3.93 -6.56 -7.98
C HIS A 39 5.32 -7.07 -8.39
N LYS A 40 6.27 -7.06 -7.46
CA LYS A 40 7.60 -7.64 -7.70
C LYS A 40 7.51 -9.14 -7.46
N GLN A 41 7.18 -9.89 -8.50
CA GLN A 41 7.56 -11.30 -8.56
C GLN A 41 9.09 -11.38 -8.73
N PHE A 42 9.81 -11.51 -7.63
CA PHE A 42 11.23 -11.86 -7.71
C PHE A 42 11.36 -13.33 -8.13
N LYS A 43 11.87 -13.56 -9.35
CA LYS A 43 12.40 -14.87 -9.75
C LYS A 43 13.78 -15.06 -9.13
N THR A 44 13.84 -15.42 -7.85
CA THR A 44 15.08 -15.89 -7.21
C THR A 44 15.07 -17.41 -7.15
N ARG A 45 16.04 -18.04 -7.83
CA ARG A 45 16.30 -19.47 -7.69
C ARG A 45 16.98 -19.70 -6.33
N PHE A 46 16.22 -20.06 -5.30
CA PHE A 46 16.78 -20.60 -4.07
C PHE A 46 16.16 -21.94 -3.71
N ALA A 47 17.01 -22.83 -3.19
CA ALA A 47 16.66 -24.19 -2.83
C ALA A 47 15.77 -24.20 -1.58
N ALA A 48 14.59 -24.82 -1.70
CA ALA A 48 13.63 -24.93 -0.62
C ALA A 48 14.18 -25.80 0.54
N ILE A 49 14.30 -25.20 1.72
CA ILE A 49 14.42 -25.95 2.98
C ILE A 49 13.03 -25.98 3.61
N CYS A 50 12.39 -27.15 3.56
CA CYS A 50 11.08 -27.38 4.16
C CYS A 50 11.22 -27.47 5.69
N ILE A 51 10.78 -26.44 6.42
CA ILE A 51 10.53 -26.56 7.86
C ILE A 51 9.03 -26.86 8.02
N ILE A 52 8.71 -28.12 8.28
CA ILE A 52 7.37 -28.55 8.69
C ILE A 52 7.24 -28.24 10.19
N LEU A 53 6.60 -27.14 10.54
CA LEU A 53 6.13 -26.90 11.91
C LEU A 53 4.68 -27.38 12.03
N LEU A 54 4.51 -28.54 12.66
CA LEU A 54 3.22 -29.06 13.10
C LEU A 54 2.76 -28.28 14.34
N SER A 55 2.05 -27.16 14.16
CA SER A 55 1.28 -26.54 15.25
C SER A 55 -0.10 -27.20 15.37
N ILE A 56 -0.11 -28.39 15.99
CA ILE A 56 -1.35 -28.97 16.52
C ILE A 56 -1.64 -28.24 17.84
N SER A 57 -2.59 -27.30 17.85
CA SER A 57 -3.31 -26.95 19.08
C SER A 57 -4.77 -26.62 18.80
N SER A 58 -5.55 -27.69 18.63
CA SER A 58 -6.98 -27.66 18.89
C SER A 58 -7.19 -27.53 20.39
N ILE A 59 -7.51 -26.31 20.85
CA ILE A 59 -8.26 -26.12 22.08
C ILE A 59 -9.55 -25.43 21.70
N SER A 60 -10.56 -26.26 21.44
CA SER A 60 -11.96 -25.86 21.37
C SER A 60 -12.42 -25.39 22.75
N VAL A 61 -12.14 -24.13 23.07
CA VAL A 61 -12.91 -23.41 24.09
C VAL A 61 -14.28 -23.18 23.47
N ALA A 62 -15.35 -23.60 24.15
CA ALA A 62 -16.72 -23.48 23.70
C ALA A 62 -17.00 -22.06 23.18
N ALA A 63 -16.96 -21.90 21.86
CA ALA A 63 -17.27 -20.66 21.20
C ALA A 63 -18.76 -20.43 21.40
N SER A 64 -19.13 -19.41 22.16
CA SER A 64 -20.35 -18.65 21.82
C SER A 64 -20.29 -18.45 20.32
N ALA A 65 -21.22 -18.99 19.53
CA ALA A 65 -21.12 -18.97 18.07
C ALA A 65 -20.86 -17.53 17.61
N TRP A 66 -19.62 -17.23 17.21
CA TRP A 66 -19.23 -15.89 16.80
C TRP A 66 -19.95 -15.59 15.50
N ASN A 67 -20.53 -14.40 15.39
CA ASN A 67 -21.14 -13.97 14.15
C ASN A 67 -20.08 -13.32 13.24
N LEU A 68 -20.12 -13.64 11.94
CA LEU A 68 -19.19 -13.05 10.97
C LEU A 68 -19.29 -11.53 10.89
N ALA A 69 -20.48 -10.93 10.99
CA ALA A 69 -20.59 -9.48 10.98
C ALA A 69 -19.92 -8.84 12.21
N ASP A 70 -19.99 -9.49 13.38
CA ASP A 70 -19.27 -9.07 14.59
C ASP A 70 -17.75 -9.24 14.44
N VAL A 71 -17.30 -10.37 13.88
CA VAL A 71 -15.87 -10.65 13.60
C VAL A 71 -15.27 -9.59 12.69
N PHE A 72 -16.00 -9.20 11.65
CA PHE A 72 -15.59 -8.17 10.71
C PHE A 72 -15.97 -6.76 11.16
N ARG A 73 -16.41 -6.55 12.41
CA ARG A 73 -16.75 -5.24 12.99
C ARG A 73 -17.75 -4.42 12.15
N GLY A 74 -18.64 -5.12 11.45
CA GLY A 74 -19.56 -4.52 10.49
C GLY A 74 -18.85 -3.90 9.29
N TYR A 75 -17.66 -4.36 8.87
CA TYR A 75 -16.96 -3.82 7.71
C TYR A 75 -17.79 -3.92 6.43
N PHE A 76 -18.44 -5.05 6.20
CA PHE A 76 -19.27 -5.26 5.03
C PHE A 76 -20.54 -4.40 5.07
N ARG A 77 -20.80 -3.73 3.95
CA ARG A 77 -21.93 -2.83 3.75
C ARG A 77 -22.69 -3.23 2.48
N GLU A 78 -23.99 -3.01 2.47
CA GLU A 78 -24.88 -3.25 1.33
C GLU A 78 -25.77 -2.04 1.04
N PHE A 79 -26.32 -1.98 -0.17
CA PHE A 79 -27.26 -0.92 -0.55
C PHE A 79 -28.66 -1.14 0.02
N VAL A 80 -29.26 -0.06 0.49
CA VAL A 80 -30.67 -0.04 0.88
C VAL A 80 -31.50 0.44 -0.31
N SER A 81 -32.32 -0.45 -0.88
CA SER A 81 -33.30 -0.06 -1.91
C SER A 81 -34.28 0.97 -1.32
N SER A 82 -34.29 2.17 -1.89
CA SER A 82 -35.07 3.29 -1.38
C SER A 82 -36.57 3.04 -1.53
N THR A 83 -37.23 2.61 -0.45
CA THR A 83 -38.66 2.92 -0.25
C THR A 83 -39.01 3.53 1.10
N LYS A 84 -38.08 3.63 2.05
CA LYS A 84 -38.22 4.50 3.23
C LYS A 84 -36.85 5.01 3.65
N ASN A 85 -36.71 6.33 3.78
CA ASN A 85 -35.59 6.93 4.50
C ASN A 85 -35.61 6.34 5.91
N TYR A 86 -34.57 5.60 6.27
CA TYR A 86 -34.35 5.15 7.64
C TYR A 86 -33.60 6.29 8.34
N ASP A 87 -34.33 7.06 9.15
CA ASP A 87 -33.78 8.01 10.11
C ASP A 87 -34.05 7.41 11.50
N PRO A 88 -33.02 6.98 12.26
CA PRO A 88 -33.23 6.49 13.61
C PRO A 88 -33.69 7.59 14.59
N ASP A 89 -33.49 8.88 14.27
CA ASP A 89 -33.61 9.98 15.23
C ASP A 89 -34.42 11.20 14.75
N GLY A 90 -35.22 11.04 13.70
CA GLY A 90 -36.36 11.90 13.37
C GLY A 90 -36.08 13.41 13.37
N ASN A 91 -35.08 13.89 12.62
CA ASN A 91 -34.89 15.34 12.46
C ASN A 91 -34.59 15.75 11.00
N TYR A 92 -35.59 16.39 10.41
CA TYR A 92 -35.59 16.86 9.03
C TYR A 92 -34.76 18.15 8.90
N ASN A 93 -33.56 18.07 8.31
CA ASN A 93 -32.81 19.26 7.88
C ASN A 93 -32.71 19.29 6.35
N ASN A 94 -33.57 20.11 5.75
CA ASN A 94 -33.40 20.58 4.37
C ASN A 94 -32.27 21.62 4.35
N SER A 95 -31.07 21.23 3.90
CA SER A 95 -30.12 22.19 3.33
C SER A 95 -29.61 21.69 1.98
N SER A 96 -30.14 22.30 0.94
CA SER A 96 -29.63 22.25 -0.42
C SER A 96 -28.22 22.85 -0.47
N ASN A 97 -27.20 22.01 -0.62
CA ASN A 97 -25.96 22.34 -1.31
C ASN A 97 -25.42 21.06 -1.95
N SER A 98 -25.20 21.15 -3.25
CA SER A 98 -24.76 20.08 -4.13
C SER A 98 -23.34 19.60 -3.80
N SER A 99 -23.24 18.38 -3.30
CA SER A 99 -22.04 17.52 -3.32
C SER A 99 -22.54 16.07 -3.44
N ALA A 100 -21.76 15.23 -4.11
CA ALA A 100 -22.11 13.90 -4.64
C ALA A 100 -23.05 13.06 -3.75
N ASN A 101 -24.01 12.38 -4.40
CA ASN A 101 -24.92 11.40 -3.82
C ASN A 101 -24.16 10.39 -2.96
N ASN A 102 -24.18 10.54 -1.62
CA ASN A 102 -23.74 9.44 -0.76
C ASN A 102 -24.74 8.28 -0.94
N PRO A 103 -24.28 7.11 -1.39
CA PRO A 103 -25.17 5.97 -1.57
C PRO A 103 -25.78 5.57 -0.21
N ASN A 104 -27.08 5.27 -0.19
CA ASN A 104 -27.75 4.81 1.02
C ASN A 104 -27.29 3.37 1.33
N ILE A 105 -26.30 3.24 2.20
CA ILE A 105 -25.65 1.99 2.59
C ILE A 105 -25.94 1.63 4.05
N LYS A 106 -26.00 0.35 4.37
CA LYS A 106 -26.11 -0.16 5.75
C LYS A 106 -25.14 -1.30 5.99
N SER A 107 -24.84 -1.60 7.25
CA SER A 107 -24.11 -2.82 7.62
C SER A 107 -24.84 -4.06 7.15
N VAL A 108 -24.09 -5.04 6.64
CA VAL A 108 -24.64 -6.37 6.39
C VAL A 108 -25.01 -7.00 7.72
N GLU A 109 -26.24 -7.52 7.80
CA GLU A 109 -26.78 -8.10 9.04
C GLU A 109 -26.23 -9.51 9.31
N ASN A 110 -26.23 -9.87 10.58
CA ASN A 110 -25.68 -11.10 11.13
C ASN A 110 -26.23 -12.40 10.51
N ASP A 111 -27.46 -12.38 10.00
CA ASP A 111 -28.14 -13.52 9.36
C ASP A 111 -28.16 -13.42 7.82
N SER A 112 -27.39 -12.49 7.24
CA SER A 112 -27.30 -12.31 5.80
C SER A 112 -26.87 -13.59 5.10
N ALA A 113 -27.60 -13.95 4.03
CA ALA A 113 -27.25 -15.07 3.17
C ALA A 113 -25.84 -14.92 2.60
N PHE A 114 -25.39 -13.70 2.32
CA PHE A 114 -24.04 -13.44 1.84
C PHE A 114 -22.98 -13.91 2.85
N LEU A 115 -23.06 -13.45 4.11
CA LEU A 115 -22.07 -13.83 5.14
C LEU A 115 -22.08 -15.34 5.41
N ASN A 116 -23.27 -15.95 5.41
CA ASN A 116 -23.43 -17.38 5.67
C ASN A 116 -22.91 -18.28 4.54
N THR A 117 -22.86 -17.78 3.30
CA THR A 117 -22.40 -18.55 2.14
C THR A 117 -20.94 -18.26 1.80
N ALA A 118 -20.59 -16.98 1.69
CA ALA A 118 -19.25 -16.53 1.28
C ALA A 118 -18.26 -16.45 2.44
N GLY A 119 -18.68 -16.77 3.68
CA GLY A 119 -17.87 -16.64 4.87
C GLY A 119 -17.76 -17.90 5.72
N ALA A 120 -16.68 -17.98 6.49
CA ALA A 120 -16.44 -19.04 7.45
C ALA A 120 -15.77 -18.50 8.71
N ILE A 121 -16.21 -18.99 9.87
CA ILE A 121 -15.49 -18.78 11.12
C ILE A 121 -14.26 -19.66 11.13
N ILE A 122 -13.11 -19.06 11.42
CA ILE A 122 -11.82 -19.73 11.55
C ILE A 122 -11.27 -19.47 12.95
N ALA A 123 -10.41 -20.37 13.41
CA ALA A 123 -9.72 -20.23 14.68
C ALA A 123 -8.31 -20.76 14.50
N SER A 124 -7.50 -20.01 13.77
CA SER A 124 -6.06 -20.25 13.66
C SER A 124 -5.37 -19.22 14.53
N THR A 125 -4.48 -19.68 15.41
CA THR A 125 -3.81 -18.83 16.39
C THR A 125 -2.32 -19.11 16.36
N ASP A 126 -1.54 -18.06 16.50
CA ASP A 126 -0.12 -18.14 16.79
C ASP A 126 0.24 -17.18 17.94
N THR A 127 1.26 -17.51 18.70
CA THR A 127 1.70 -16.70 19.85
C THR A 127 3.21 -16.66 19.90
N GLU A 128 3.74 -15.49 19.57
CA GLU A 128 5.17 -15.22 19.49
C GLU A 128 5.43 -13.77 19.89
N ALA A 129 6.65 -13.47 20.36
CA ALA A 129 7.11 -12.12 20.69
C ALA A 129 6.19 -11.30 21.61
N GLY A 130 5.43 -11.97 22.50
CA GLY A 130 4.52 -11.31 23.44
C GLY A 130 3.16 -10.91 22.85
N LEU A 131 2.88 -11.25 21.59
CA LEU A 131 1.59 -11.10 20.94
C LEU A 131 0.95 -12.45 20.66
N LYS A 132 -0.37 -12.49 20.78
CA LYS A 132 -1.21 -13.57 20.29
C LYS A 132 -2.00 -13.06 19.09
N LEU A 133 -1.82 -13.69 17.95
CA LEU A 133 -2.60 -13.44 16.75
C LEU A 133 -3.65 -14.53 16.59
N THR A 134 -4.88 -14.16 16.22
CA THR A 134 -5.94 -15.11 15.91
C THR A 134 -6.69 -14.70 14.66
N ALA A 135 -6.61 -15.49 13.60
CA ALA A 135 -7.53 -15.37 12.48
C ALA A 135 -8.91 -15.90 12.92
N ARG A 136 -9.93 -15.05 12.84
CA ARG A 136 -11.28 -15.28 13.40
C ARG A 136 -12.34 -15.58 12.33
N GLY A 137 -12.19 -14.97 11.17
CA GLY A 137 -13.16 -15.10 10.09
C GLY A 137 -12.48 -14.88 8.76
N ILE A 138 -13.02 -15.56 7.76
CA ILE A 138 -12.71 -15.33 6.37
C ILE A 138 -14.01 -15.12 5.60
N ILE A 139 -13.98 -14.20 4.64
CA ILE A 139 -15.01 -14.02 3.62
C ILE A 139 -14.29 -13.93 2.28
N GLY A 140 -14.82 -14.57 1.24
CA GLY A 140 -14.18 -14.52 -0.08
C GLY A 140 -15.01 -15.12 -1.20
N ASP A 141 -14.44 -15.03 -2.39
CA ASP A 141 -14.89 -15.71 -3.60
C ASP A 141 -13.69 -16.41 -4.28
N ASP A 142 -13.78 -16.72 -5.57
CA ASP A 142 -12.71 -17.30 -6.38
C ASP A 142 -11.54 -16.36 -6.70
N ARG A 143 -11.58 -15.08 -6.28
CA ARG A 143 -10.59 -14.05 -6.63
C ARG A 143 -10.17 -13.18 -5.46
N VAL A 144 -11.08 -12.84 -4.58
CA VAL A 144 -10.88 -11.91 -3.47
C VAL A 144 -11.04 -12.66 -2.16
N LEU A 145 -10.17 -12.35 -1.21
CA LEU A 145 -10.33 -12.79 0.17
C LEU A 145 -10.30 -11.60 1.13
N TYR A 146 -10.97 -11.79 2.25
CA TYR A 146 -11.01 -10.91 3.41
C TYR A 146 -10.77 -11.77 4.64
N VAL A 147 -9.76 -11.45 5.45
CA VAL A 147 -9.46 -12.17 6.69
C VAL A 147 -9.38 -11.18 7.85
N ALA A 148 -10.15 -11.45 8.90
CA ALA A 148 -10.08 -10.70 10.15
C ALA A 148 -9.10 -11.38 11.12
N ILE A 149 -8.10 -10.63 11.57
CA ILE A 149 -7.07 -11.07 12.51
C ILE A 149 -7.14 -10.22 13.77
N ASP A 150 -7.44 -10.86 14.89
CA ASP A 150 -7.28 -10.24 16.21
C ASP A 150 -5.81 -10.34 16.65
N VAL A 151 -5.25 -9.23 17.13
CA VAL A 151 -3.94 -9.11 17.73
C VAL A 151 -4.15 -8.73 19.19
N GLU A 152 -3.60 -9.50 20.12
CA GLU A 152 -3.74 -9.26 21.57
C GLU A 152 -2.37 -9.37 22.25
N THR A 153 -2.05 -8.45 23.17
CA THR A 153 -0.86 -8.60 24.03
C THR A 153 -1.07 -9.74 25.03
N VAL A 154 -0.09 -10.65 25.16
CA VAL A 154 -0.22 -11.84 26.03
C VAL A 154 -0.32 -11.45 27.52
N ASN A 155 0.26 -10.31 27.89
CA ASN A 155 0.25 -9.79 29.26
C ASN A 155 -0.91 -8.81 29.53
N GLY A 156 -1.77 -8.55 28.54
CA GLY A 156 -2.88 -7.60 28.64
C GLY A 156 -2.46 -6.14 28.82
N GLN A 157 -1.21 -5.78 28.49
CA GLN A 157 -0.75 -4.40 28.47
C GLN A 157 -1.19 -3.70 27.18
N GLU A 158 -1.28 -2.37 27.22
CA GLU A 158 -1.36 -1.53 26.02
C GLU A 158 -0.20 -1.84 25.07
N PHE A 159 -0.42 -1.69 23.75
CA PHE A 159 0.69 -1.73 22.80
C PHE A 159 1.66 -0.56 23.11
N THR A 160 1.14 0.67 23.08
CA THR A 160 1.69 1.91 23.66
C THR A 160 0.55 2.93 23.82
N LYS A 161 0.78 4.04 24.55
CA LYS A 161 -0.25 5.07 24.75
C LYS A 161 -0.63 5.84 23.48
N GLU A 162 0.33 6.12 22.60
CA GLU A 162 0.12 6.93 21.40
C GLU A 162 -0.63 6.12 20.32
N GLN A 163 -0.34 4.82 20.24
CA GLN A 163 -0.97 3.87 19.31
C GLN A 163 -2.46 3.66 19.50
N GLU A 164 -2.92 3.84 20.73
CA GLU A 164 -4.32 3.59 21.07
C GLU A 164 -5.18 4.84 20.86
N ASP A 165 -4.55 5.99 20.64
CA ASP A 165 -5.22 7.26 20.31
C ASP A 165 -5.20 7.52 18.78
N ASP A 166 -4.29 6.89 18.02
CA ASP A 166 -4.23 6.91 16.54
C ASP A 166 -4.32 5.49 15.95
N LEU A 167 -5.50 5.14 15.45
CA LEU A 167 -5.78 3.80 14.88
C LEU A 167 -4.89 3.44 13.68
N ASN A 168 -4.33 4.43 12.98
CA ASN A 168 -3.47 4.23 11.82
C ASN A 168 -1.99 4.14 12.18
N ALA A 169 -1.64 4.28 13.46
CA ALA A 169 -0.25 4.28 13.91
C ALA A 169 0.33 2.86 14.08
N ILE A 170 -0.48 1.80 14.02
CA ILE A 170 0.01 0.41 14.14
C ILE A 170 -0.23 -0.41 12.89
N HIS A 171 0.76 -1.22 12.53
CA HIS A 171 0.70 -2.09 11.36
C HIS A 171 1.79 -3.17 11.43
N PHE A 172 1.79 -4.09 10.48
CA PHE A 172 2.85 -5.08 10.29
C PHE A 172 3.83 -4.63 9.21
N GLN A 173 5.12 -4.93 9.36
CA GLN A 173 6.16 -4.55 8.39
C GLN A 173 5.94 -5.29 7.08
N GLU A 174 5.50 -6.53 7.19
CA GLU A 174 5.21 -7.38 6.05
C GLU A 174 4.06 -8.33 6.37
N ILE A 175 3.16 -8.50 5.41
CA ILE A 175 2.12 -9.52 5.42
C ILE A 175 2.25 -10.30 4.12
N LYS A 176 2.44 -11.61 4.22
CA LYS A 176 2.57 -12.52 3.08
C LYS A 176 1.48 -13.58 3.12
N LEU A 177 0.75 -13.70 2.01
CA LEU A 177 -0.25 -14.72 1.73
C LEU A 177 0.39 -15.84 0.92
N GLN A 178 0.15 -17.08 1.33
CA GLN A 178 0.61 -18.26 0.61
C GLN A 178 -0.53 -19.26 0.51
N ILE A 179 -0.87 -19.65 -0.71
CA ILE A 179 -1.82 -20.74 -0.96
C ILE A 179 -1.05 -22.05 -1.14
N ASP A 180 -1.50 -23.08 -0.43
CA ASP A 180 -0.93 -24.43 -0.36
C ASP A 180 0.58 -24.45 -0.10
N ASN A 181 1.36 -24.67 -1.17
CA ASN A 181 2.81 -24.75 -1.17
C ASN A 181 3.42 -23.79 -2.22
N ASP A 182 2.69 -22.76 -2.65
CA ASP A 182 3.24 -21.78 -3.58
C ASP A 182 4.38 -21.01 -2.89
N VAL A 183 5.60 -21.25 -3.33
CA VAL A 183 6.81 -20.70 -2.72
C VAL A 183 6.89 -19.18 -2.88
N LEU A 184 6.29 -18.62 -3.94
CA LEU A 184 6.34 -17.19 -4.19
C LEU A 184 5.49 -16.43 -3.17
N GLY A 185 4.25 -16.88 -2.96
CA GLY A 185 3.25 -16.16 -2.18
C GLY A 185 2.91 -14.78 -2.79
N GLN A 186 2.12 -14.01 -2.07
CA GLN A 186 1.68 -12.67 -2.44
C GLN A 186 1.84 -11.75 -1.23
N TYR A 187 2.47 -10.59 -1.40
CA TYR A 187 2.60 -9.59 -0.34
C TYR A 187 1.40 -8.66 -0.35
N THR A 188 0.93 -8.30 0.84
CA THR A 188 -0.25 -7.47 1.04
C THR A 188 -0.11 -6.57 2.27
N SER A 189 -1.16 -5.82 2.58
CA SER A 189 -1.25 -4.98 3.77
C SER A 189 -2.51 -5.31 4.58
N GLY A 190 -2.58 -4.78 5.80
CA GLY A 190 -3.73 -4.91 6.68
C GLY A 190 -4.21 -3.55 7.13
N THR A 191 -5.52 -3.40 7.30
CA THR A 191 -6.16 -2.19 7.83
C THR A 191 -6.78 -2.48 9.18
N ARG A 192 -6.53 -1.64 10.17
CA ARG A 192 -7.19 -1.76 11.48
C ARG A 192 -8.68 -1.40 11.35
N ILE A 193 -9.56 -2.26 11.85
CA ILE A 193 -11.03 -2.12 11.72
C ILE A 193 -11.78 -2.06 13.07
N ASP A 194 -11.07 -2.11 14.19
CA ASP A 194 -11.63 -1.84 15.52
C ASP A 194 -11.62 -0.33 15.86
N ASP A 195 -12.22 0.02 16.99
CA ASP A 195 -12.36 1.40 17.46
C ASP A 195 -11.29 1.83 18.48
N GLY A 196 -10.30 0.98 18.79
CA GLY A 196 -9.23 1.23 19.77
C GLY A 196 -9.69 1.38 21.21
N THR A 197 -10.94 1.00 21.52
CA THR A 197 -11.45 1.09 22.91
C THR A 197 -10.86 0.01 23.81
N GLU A 198 -10.56 -1.17 23.27
CA GLU A 198 -9.93 -2.27 23.99
C GLU A 198 -8.40 -2.17 23.93
N LYS A 199 -7.81 -1.64 24.99
CA LYS A 199 -6.35 -1.51 25.13
C LYS A 199 -5.63 -2.86 25.02
N GLY A 200 -4.50 -2.86 24.32
CA GLY A 200 -3.70 -4.06 24.06
C GLY A 200 -4.34 -5.03 23.07
N LYS A 201 -5.36 -4.57 22.34
CA LYS A 201 -6.05 -5.35 21.31
C LYS A 201 -6.31 -4.54 20.05
N ALA A 202 -6.19 -5.20 18.92
CA ALA A 202 -6.54 -4.64 17.62
C ALA A 202 -7.11 -5.74 16.72
N THR A 203 -8.05 -5.39 15.86
CA THR A 203 -8.55 -6.27 14.79
C THR A 203 -8.10 -5.68 13.45
N PHE A 204 -7.30 -6.43 12.70
CA PHE A 204 -6.87 -6.09 11.36
C PHE A 204 -7.70 -6.85 10.32
N LEU A 205 -8.08 -6.16 9.27
CA LEU A 205 -8.61 -6.73 8.04
C LEU A 205 -7.49 -6.82 7.01
N ILE A 206 -7.21 -8.02 6.54
CA ILE A 206 -6.46 -8.23 5.30
C ILE A 206 -7.49 -8.42 4.19
N HIS A 207 -7.37 -7.68 3.10
CA HIS A 207 -8.17 -7.91 1.91
C HIS A 207 -7.33 -7.78 0.65
N ASP A 208 -7.47 -8.70 -0.28
CA ASP A 208 -6.67 -8.66 -1.50
C ASP A 208 -7.31 -9.42 -2.67
N ILE A 209 -6.95 -9.02 -3.90
CA ILE A 209 -7.19 -9.78 -5.12
C ILE A 209 -6.05 -10.80 -5.23
N ILE A 210 -6.41 -12.07 -5.24
CA ILE A 210 -5.48 -13.19 -5.27
C ILE A 210 -5.10 -13.52 -6.71
N ASN A 211 -3.82 -13.36 -7.02
CA ASN A 211 -3.30 -13.53 -8.37
C ASN A 211 -2.30 -14.70 -8.45
N TYR A 212 -2.82 -15.93 -8.33
CA TYR A 212 -2.04 -17.15 -8.57
C TYR A 212 -2.30 -17.70 -9.98
N SER A 213 -1.34 -17.49 -10.87
CA SER A 213 -1.40 -17.90 -12.29
C SER A 213 -1.71 -19.38 -12.56
N ASN A 214 -1.57 -20.26 -11.57
CA ASN A 214 -1.80 -21.70 -11.70
C ASN A 214 -3.05 -22.22 -10.99
N MET A 215 -3.90 -21.34 -10.45
CA MET A 215 -5.08 -21.73 -9.67
C MET A 215 -6.35 -21.21 -10.33
N LYS A 216 -7.35 -22.10 -10.47
CA LYS A 216 -8.66 -21.75 -11.05
C LYS A 216 -9.67 -21.35 -9.98
N GLU A 217 -9.61 -22.00 -8.82
CA GLU A 217 -10.48 -21.79 -7.67
C GLU A 217 -9.59 -21.67 -6.44
N ILE A 218 -9.95 -20.76 -5.52
CA ILE A 218 -9.18 -20.54 -4.27
C ILE A 218 -9.83 -21.29 -3.11
N SER A 219 -11.16 -21.43 -3.11
CA SER A 219 -11.86 -22.23 -2.09
C SER A 219 -11.38 -23.69 -2.10
N GLY A 220 -11.31 -24.29 -0.92
CA GLY A 220 -10.80 -25.65 -0.70
C GLY A 220 -9.29 -25.74 -0.52
N HIS A 221 -8.53 -24.69 -0.87
CA HIS A 221 -7.09 -24.65 -0.66
C HIS A 221 -6.71 -24.19 0.75
N ARG A 222 -5.47 -24.43 1.16
CA ARG A 222 -4.95 -23.97 2.44
C ARG A 222 -4.32 -22.59 2.27
N LEU A 223 -4.74 -21.61 3.07
CA LEU A 223 -4.07 -20.33 3.18
C LEU A 223 -3.14 -20.34 4.39
N THR A 224 -1.92 -19.87 4.18
CA THR A 224 -0.95 -19.50 5.22
C THR A 224 -0.70 -17.99 5.13
N ILE A 225 -0.92 -17.29 6.24
CA ILE A 225 -0.62 -15.88 6.39
C ILE A 225 0.60 -15.77 7.30
N THR A 226 1.68 -15.19 6.78
CA THR A 226 2.85 -14.81 7.55
C THR A 226 2.79 -13.31 7.82
N LEU A 227 2.90 -12.92 9.10
CA LEU A 227 3.02 -11.54 9.52
C LEU A 227 4.39 -11.35 10.18
N THR A 228 5.13 -10.34 9.77
CA THR A 228 6.50 -10.06 10.27
C THR A 228 6.54 -8.68 10.89
N ASN A 229 7.04 -8.62 12.13
CA ASN A 229 7.23 -7.44 12.98
C ASN A 229 5.98 -6.57 13.14
N PHE A 230 5.69 -6.18 14.39
CA PHE A 230 4.60 -5.25 14.69
C PHE A 230 5.18 -3.87 15.01
N LEU A 231 4.67 -2.84 14.34
CA LEU A 231 5.27 -1.51 14.33
C LEU A 231 4.35 -0.43 14.86
N HIS A 232 4.98 0.64 15.32
CA HIS A 232 4.40 1.92 15.66
C HIS A 232 4.94 3.01 14.74
N ARG A 233 4.06 3.78 14.10
CA ARG A 233 4.47 5.04 13.49
C ARG A 233 4.82 6.06 14.57
N THR A 234 6.06 6.51 14.54
CA THR A 234 6.62 7.52 15.44
C THR A 234 7.13 8.72 14.65
N ASN A 235 7.40 9.82 15.36
CA ASN A 235 8.17 10.94 14.85
C ASN A 235 9.47 11.14 15.64
N ASP A 236 9.84 10.14 16.44
CA ASP A 236 11.00 10.21 17.31
C ASP A 236 12.29 10.27 16.50
N ILE A 237 13.22 11.05 17.03
CA ILE A 237 14.53 11.25 16.46
C ILE A 237 15.54 10.60 17.38
N GLU A 238 16.32 9.69 16.82
CA GLU A 238 17.47 9.11 17.47
C GLU A 238 18.71 9.96 17.17
N ASP A 239 19.27 10.56 18.22
CA ASP A 239 20.57 11.21 18.15
C ASP A 239 21.68 10.18 18.00
N ILE A 240 22.39 10.25 16.88
CA ILE A 240 23.55 9.40 16.59
C ILE A 240 24.84 9.94 17.23
N GLY A 241 24.76 10.99 18.03
CA GLY A 241 25.89 11.59 18.73
C GLY A 241 26.88 12.24 17.78
N MET A 242 26.37 13.06 16.87
CA MET A 242 27.18 13.77 15.88
C MET A 242 27.90 14.97 16.52
N GLU A 243 29.22 14.87 16.67
CA GLU A 243 30.02 15.88 17.39
C GLU A 243 30.10 17.24 16.66
N ASN A 244 30.15 17.21 15.34
CA ASN A 244 30.28 18.39 14.49
C ASN A 244 28.98 18.67 13.72
N ASN A 245 28.80 19.88 13.20
CA ASN A 245 27.72 20.12 12.23
C ASN A 245 28.14 19.62 10.83
N LEU A 246 27.20 19.56 9.89
CA LEU A 246 27.52 19.08 8.54
C LEU A 246 28.47 19.99 7.77
N TYR A 247 28.50 21.30 8.06
CA TYR A 247 29.43 22.23 7.43
C TYR A 247 30.89 21.93 7.78
N ASP A 248 31.17 21.57 9.03
CA ASP A 248 32.52 21.22 9.48
C ASP A 248 33.03 19.92 8.85
N ILE A 249 32.13 19.02 8.45
CA ILE A 249 32.47 17.82 7.67
C ILE A 249 32.65 18.20 6.20
N PHE A 250 31.71 18.95 5.64
CA PHE A 250 31.70 19.39 4.25
C PHE A 250 33.01 20.11 3.88
N THR A 251 33.50 21.00 4.74
CA THR A 251 34.74 21.77 4.52
C THR A 251 36.04 20.96 4.59
N LYS A 252 35.98 19.68 4.97
CA LYS A 252 37.13 18.76 4.95
C LYS A 252 37.27 18.01 3.63
N PHE A 253 36.27 18.08 2.76
CA PHE A 253 36.36 17.58 1.39
C PHE A 253 36.80 18.69 0.45
N ASP A 254 37.56 18.31 -0.57
CA ASP A 254 37.76 19.19 -1.71
C ASP A 254 36.41 19.42 -2.40
N LYS A 255 36.15 20.66 -2.81
CA LYS A 255 34.91 20.99 -3.52
C LYS A 255 34.84 20.16 -4.83
N PRO A 256 33.82 19.32 -5.03
CA PRO A 256 33.69 18.55 -6.26
C PRO A 256 33.57 19.47 -7.48
N ALA A 257 34.24 19.10 -8.57
CA ALA A 257 34.04 19.74 -9.86
C ALA A 257 32.69 19.34 -10.46
N ASP A 258 32.14 20.13 -11.39
CA ASP A 258 30.84 19.83 -12.01
C ASP A 258 30.81 18.47 -12.73
N GLU A 259 31.97 18.02 -13.21
CA GLU A 259 32.19 16.74 -13.89
C GLU A 259 32.25 15.54 -12.93
N ASP A 260 32.49 15.76 -11.63
CA ASP A 260 32.50 14.70 -10.62
C ASP A 260 31.08 14.24 -10.28
N TYR A 261 30.08 15.10 -10.45
CA TYR A 261 28.68 14.75 -10.22
C TYR A 261 28.17 13.83 -11.33
N GLN A 262 27.93 12.58 -10.97
CA GLN A 262 27.38 11.59 -11.87
C GLN A 262 25.86 11.68 -11.85
N PHE A 263 25.27 11.80 -13.04
CA PHE A 263 23.83 11.68 -13.15
C PHE A 263 23.43 10.24 -12.82
N TYR A 264 22.55 10.10 -11.82
CA TYR A 264 22.04 8.81 -11.38
C TYR A 264 20.64 8.55 -11.93
N SER A 265 19.70 9.45 -11.65
CA SER A 265 18.29 9.26 -11.97
C SER A 265 17.55 10.60 -12.02
N VAL A 266 16.22 10.55 -12.14
CA VAL A 266 15.32 11.69 -12.01
C VAL A 266 14.19 11.35 -11.05
N ARG A 267 13.78 12.34 -10.25
CA ARG A 267 12.55 12.30 -9.45
C ARG A 267 11.54 13.28 -10.04
N SER A 268 10.25 12.96 -9.97
CA SER A 268 9.19 13.94 -10.21
C SER A 268 8.78 14.58 -8.88
N ASN A 269 8.61 15.90 -8.86
CA ASN A 269 8.03 16.60 -7.72
C ASN A 269 6.54 16.21 -7.57
N SER A 270 5.99 16.23 -6.35
CA SER A 270 4.59 15.81 -6.08
C SER A 270 3.55 16.93 -6.28
N ASN A 271 3.93 18.10 -6.78
CA ASN A 271 3.04 19.27 -6.93
C ASN A 271 3.10 19.88 -8.34
N HIS A 272 2.64 19.14 -9.36
CA HIS A 272 2.51 19.64 -10.73
C HIS A 272 1.06 20.05 -11.06
N THR A 273 0.89 21.01 -11.97
CA THR A 273 -0.42 21.33 -12.55
C THR A 273 -0.98 20.16 -13.36
N GLU A 274 -2.28 20.19 -13.70
CA GLU A 274 -2.89 19.14 -14.51
C GLU A 274 -2.21 19.01 -15.90
N GLU A 275 -1.85 20.14 -16.50
CA GLU A 275 -1.13 20.19 -17.77
C GLU A 275 0.28 19.59 -17.68
N GLU A 276 1.01 19.91 -16.61
CA GLU A 276 2.36 19.38 -16.36
C GLU A 276 2.34 17.89 -16.05
N ASN A 277 1.36 17.42 -15.27
CA ASN A 277 1.14 15.99 -15.06
C ASN A 277 0.90 15.27 -16.39
N LYS A 278 0.09 15.82 -17.31
CA LYS A 278 -0.09 15.24 -18.66
C LYS A 278 1.23 15.13 -19.43
N ILE A 279 2.11 16.13 -19.32
CA ILE A 279 3.43 16.11 -19.96
C ILE A 279 4.32 15.01 -19.37
N LEU A 280 4.32 14.89 -18.05
CA LEU A 280 5.10 13.87 -17.33
C LEU A 280 4.58 12.46 -17.60
N ASP A 281 3.25 12.29 -17.56
CA ASP A 281 2.59 11.05 -17.93
C ASP A 281 3.01 10.63 -19.33
N GLU A 282 2.94 11.52 -20.32
CA GLU A 282 3.38 11.25 -21.70
C GLU A 282 4.88 10.88 -21.78
N TYR A 283 5.73 11.55 -21.00
CA TYR A 283 7.15 11.23 -20.94
C TYR A 283 7.41 9.82 -20.38
N TYR A 284 6.84 9.50 -19.23
CA TYR A 284 6.97 8.18 -18.62
C TYR A 284 6.33 7.10 -19.50
N LEU A 285 5.23 7.44 -20.19
CA LEU A 285 4.58 6.62 -21.22
C LEU A 285 5.55 6.17 -22.29
N LYS A 286 6.13 7.16 -22.99
CA LYS A 286 6.97 6.90 -24.16
C LYS A 286 8.24 6.19 -23.72
N ARG A 287 8.75 6.49 -22.52
CA ARG A 287 9.89 5.78 -21.93
C ARG A 287 9.55 4.31 -21.67
N LYS A 288 8.44 4.01 -20.99
CA LYS A 288 8.00 2.65 -20.65
C LYS A 288 7.70 1.83 -21.91
N SER A 289 7.07 2.45 -22.91
CA SER A 289 6.73 1.81 -24.18
C SER A 289 7.94 1.68 -25.14
N GLY A 290 9.12 2.17 -24.78
CA GLY A 290 10.31 2.19 -25.62
C GLY A 290 10.27 3.20 -26.79
N LYS A 291 9.19 3.99 -26.92
CA LYS A 291 9.03 5.03 -27.96
C LYS A 291 9.91 6.24 -27.74
N LEU A 292 10.40 6.43 -26.51
CA LEU A 292 11.40 7.41 -26.13
C LEU A 292 12.63 6.67 -25.61
N SER A 293 13.66 6.57 -26.44
CA SER A 293 14.91 5.85 -26.14
C SER A 293 16.13 6.54 -26.76
N GLY A 294 17.34 6.09 -26.40
CA GLY A 294 18.59 6.65 -26.93
C GLY A 294 18.73 8.16 -26.72
N ASP A 295 19.26 8.85 -27.72
CA ASP A 295 19.52 10.30 -27.65
C ASP A 295 18.24 11.14 -27.50
N GLU A 296 17.12 10.67 -28.06
CA GLU A 296 15.84 11.37 -27.95
C GLU A 296 15.34 11.37 -26.50
N PHE A 297 15.50 10.23 -25.80
CA PHE A 297 15.23 10.14 -24.38
C PHE A 297 16.10 11.10 -23.56
N LEU A 298 17.41 11.10 -23.82
CA LEU A 298 18.35 11.95 -23.09
C LEU A 298 17.98 13.43 -23.27
N LYS A 299 17.71 13.83 -24.51
CA LYS A 299 17.26 15.19 -24.83
C LYS A 299 15.94 15.54 -24.17
N ARG A 300 14.92 14.67 -24.25
CA ARG A 300 13.61 14.94 -23.67
C ARG A 300 13.66 15.01 -22.15
N ARG A 301 14.46 14.15 -21.51
CA ARG A 301 14.74 14.20 -20.08
C ARG A 301 15.36 15.55 -19.70
N GLU A 302 16.36 16.01 -20.45
CA GLU A 302 17.00 17.31 -20.21
C GLU A 302 16.03 18.49 -20.39
N GLU A 303 15.16 18.45 -21.40
CA GLU A 303 14.10 19.46 -21.59
C GLU A 303 13.16 19.51 -20.37
N LEU A 304 12.76 18.36 -19.83
CA LEU A 304 11.88 18.29 -18.66
C LEU A 304 12.57 18.71 -17.36
N ILE A 305 13.87 18.43 -17.24
CA ILE A 305 14.69 18.96 -16.14
C ILE A 305 14.76 20.49 -16.22
N GLN A 306 15.03 21.04 -17.41
CA GLN A 306 15.06 22.49 -17.62
C GLN A 306 13.70 23.16 -17.39
N ALA A 307 12.61 22.44 -17.65
CA ALA A 307 11.25 22.89 -17.37
C ALA A 307 10.85 22.77 -15.88
N GLY A 308 11.69 22.18 -15.02
CA GLY A 308 11.38 21.95 -13.60
C GLY A 308 10.38 20.81 -13.34
N LEU A 309 10.07 20.00 -14.37
CA LEU A 309 9.14 18.87 -14.26
C LEU A 309 9.82 17.61 -13.73
N LEU A 310 11.12 17.48 -13.99
CA LEU A 310 11.97 16.43 -13.44
C LEU A 310 13.10 17.07 -12.64
N GLU A 311 13.42 16.46 -11.51
CA GLU A 311 14.54 16.85 -10.67
C GLU A 311 15.66 15.83 -10.86
N PRO A 312 16.87 16.27 -11.26
CA PRO A 312 17.98 15.35 -11.42
C PRO A 312 18.40 14.80 -10.06
N LEU A 313 18.89 13.56 -10.04
CA LEU A 313 19.55 12.93 -8.91
C LEU A 313 21.02 12.79 -9.27
N TYR A 314 21.89 13.32 -8.41
CA TYR A 314 23.33 13.24 -8.57
C TYR A 314 23.95 12.39 -7.46
N THR A 315 24.88 11.54 -7.86
CA THR A 315 25.80 10.85 -6.96
C THR A 315 27.19 11.45 -7.12
N LEU A 316 28.03 11.23 -6.12
CA LEU A 316 29.45 11.57 -6.16
C LEU A 316 30.28 10.30 -6.10
N PRO A 317 31.47 10.25 -6.71
CA PRO A 317 32.40 9.16 -6.45
C PRO A 317 32.94 9.26 -5.02
N GLU A 318 33.34 8.12 -4.46
CA GLU A 318 34.08 8.13 -3.20
C GLU A 318 35.43 8.87 -3.35
N THR A 319 35.83 9.59 -2.31
CA THR A 319 37.18 10.14 -2.21
C THR A 319 38.08 9.29 -1.31
N SER A 320 39.38 9.62 -1.30
CA SER A 320 40.33 9.05 -0.34
C SER A 320 40.11 9.54 1.10
N THR A 321 39.40 10.66 1.28
CA THR A 321 39.03 11.19 2.59
C THR A 321 37.85 10.40 3.14
N LYS A 322 37.99 9.87 4.34
CA LYS A 322 36.92 9.18 5.09
C LYS A 322 36.75 9.88 6.43
N ILE A 323 35.52 10.31 6.75
CA ILE A 323 35.26 11.11 7.94
C ILE A 323 34.22 10.42 8.80
N GLY A 324 34.67 9.84 9.91
CA GLY A 324 33.80 9.39 10.99
C GLY A 324 33.03 10.56 11.60
N PHE A 325 31.74 10.38 11.85
CA PHE A 325 30.85 11.47 12.27
C PHE A 325 29.90 11.15 13.41
N SER A 326 29.78 9.88 13.82
CA SER A 326 28.87 9.45 14.88
C SER A 326 29.66 8.81 16.02
N THR A 327 29.34 9.21 17.25
CA THR A 327 29.90 8.57 18.46
C THR A 327 29.12 7.30 18.84
N LYS A 328 27.85 7.21 18.43
CA LYS A 328 27.01 6.02 18.61
C LYS A 328 27.34 4.91 17.61
N TYR A 329 27.61 5.31 16.38
CA TYR A 329 27.93 4.45 15.24
C TYR A 329 29.33 4.84 14.70
N PRO A 330 30.41 4.42 15.38
CA PRO A 330 31.78 4.85 15.09
C PRO A 330 32.38 4.34 13.76
N LYS A 331 31.81 3.35 13.09
CA LYS A 331 32.25 2.88 11.76
C LYS A 331 31.58 3.63 10.62
N LEU A 332 30.53 4.41 10.86
CA LEU A 332 29.93 5.24 9.82
C LEU A 332 30.91 6.32 9.35
N GLU A 333 31.13 6.37 8.04
CA GLU A 333 32.05 7.32 7.43
C GLU A 333 31.38 8.03 6.27
N ILE A 334 31.41 9.37 6.26
CA ILE A 334 31.11 10.12 5.05
C ILE A 334 32.35 10.07 4.15
N THR A 335 32.14 9.80 2.86
CA THR A 335 33.22 9.59 1.88
C THR A 335 33.30 10.66 0.80
N ASN A 336 32.20 11.37 0.57
CA ASN A 336 32.13 12.58 -0.25
C ASN A 336 30.83 13.34 0.03
N MET A 337 30.81 14.65 -0.26
CA MET A 337 29.65 15.53 -0.12
C MET A 337 29.67 16.62 -1.20
N GLY A 338 28.51 17.05 -1.66
CA GLY A 338 28.42 18.14 -2.63
C GLY A 338 27.03 18.76 -2.74
N ILE A 339 26.97 19.94 -3.33
CA ILE A 339 25.73 20.65 -3.65
C ILE A 339 25.78 21.02 -5.14
N LYS A 340 24.81 20.53 -5.91
CA LYS A 340 24.63 20.86 -7.32
C LYS A 340 23.15 21.10 -7.60
N ASP A 341 22.83 22.18 -8.30
CA ASP A 341 21.45 22.51 -8.69
C ASP A 341 20.44 22.46 -7.52
N ASN A 342 20.82 23.01 -6.35
CA ASN A 342 20.03 23.01 -5.10
C ASN A 342 19.75 21.61 -4.51
N ILE A 343 20.52 20.62 -4.93
CA ILE A 343 20.47 19.25 -4.43
C ILE A 343 21.74 19.00 -3.64
N PHE A 344 21.58 18.68 -2.36
CA PHE A 344 22.65 18.26 -1.50
C PHE A 344 22.75 16.73 -1.53
N THR A 345 23.94 16.22 -1.84
CA THR A 345 24.21 14.80 -1.98
C THR A 345 25.44 14.42 -1.15
N PHE A 346 25.41 13.24 -0.54
CA PHE A 346 26.53 12.70 0.23
C PHE A 346 26.52 11.18 0.23
N ASN A 347 27.71 10.60 0.31
CA ASN A 347 27.90 9.16 0.37
C ASN A 347 28.30 8.74 1.79
N ILE A 348 27.73 7.63 2.24
CA ILE A 348 28.09 7.02 3.53
C ILE A 348 28.54 5.59 3.32
N ASN A 349 29.70 5.28 3.88
CA ASN A 349 30.08 3.91 4.17
C ASN A 349 29.43 3.52 5.49
N MET A 350 28.52 2.56 5.41
CA MET A 350 27.81 2.01 6.57
C MET A 350 28.67 0.99 7.32
N ASN A 351 29.60 0.34 6.62
CA ASN A 351 30.60 -0.56 7.21
C ASN A 351 29.98 -1.57 8.20
N ASP A 352 28.80 -2.11 7.87
CA ASP A 352 28.03 -3.06 8.69
C ASP A 352 27.47 -2.57 10.05
N GLU A 353 27.48 -1.27 10.34
CA GLU A 353 26.92 -0.73 11.59
C GLU A 353 25.41 -0.54 11.59
N LEU A 354 24.83 -0.26 10.43
CA LEU A 354 23.39 -0.11 10.24
C LEU A 354 22.95 -1.11 9.18
N ASP A 355 21.87 -1.84 9.46
CA ASP A 355 21.26 -2.73 8.49
C ASP A 355 20.18 -2.02 7.67
N TYR A 356 19.89 -2.57 6.49
CA TYR A 356 18.91 -2.00 5.58
C TYR A 356 17.49 -1.99 6.15
N GLN A 357 17.09 -3.03 6.89
CA GLN A 357 15.73 -3.12 7.44
C GLN A 357 15.51 -2.06 8.53
N TYR A 358 16.54 -1.78 9.32
CA TYR A 358 16.55 -0.69 10.28
C TYR A 358 16.37 0.66 9.58
N LEU A 359 17.12 0.94 8.51
CA LEU A 359 16.99 2.21 7.79
C LEU A 359 15.71 2.31 6.94
N LYS A 360 15.11 1.18 6.58
CA LYS A 360 13.82 1.09 5.90
C LYS A 360 12.67 1.54 6.81
N THR A 361 12.72 1.19 8.09
CA THR A 361 11.71 1.60 9.10
C THR A 361 12.07 2.93 9.76
N LYS A 362 13.36 3.21 9.94
CA LYS A 362 13.88 4.46 10.52
C LYS A 362 14.87 5.12 9.58
N HIS A 363 14.37 6.07 8.81
CA HIS A 363 15.19 6.74 7.80
C HIS A 363 16.35 7.54 8.42
N LEU A 364 17.48 7.59 7.72
CA LEU A 364 18.48 8.61 8.01
C LEU A 364 17.88 9.97 7.61
N THR A 365 17.82 10.91 8.54
CA THR A 365 17.20 12.23 8.31
C THR A 365 18.16 13.35 8.64
N LEU A 366 17.99 14.48 7.96
CA LEU A 366 18.61 15.73 8.35
C LEU A 366 17.70 16.47 9.32
N VAL A 367 18.25 16.92 10.43
CA VAL A 367 17.49 17.68 11.43
C VAL A 367 18.04 19.08 11.54
N ASN A 368 17.17 20.08 11.40
CA ASN A 368 17.54 21.46 11.61
C ASN A 368 17.71 21.73 13.11
N ARG A 369 18.93 22.05 13.55
CA ARG A 369 19.31 22.33 14.95
C ARG A 369 18.52 23.49 15.57
N LYS A 370 18.06 24.45 14.77
CA LYS A 370 17.35 25.65 15.25
C LYS A 370 15.86 25.39 15.43
N THR A 371 15.24 24.61 14.55
CA THR A 371 13.79 24.43 14.51
C THR A 371 13.32 23.04 14.95
N GLY A 372 14.21 22.05 14.97
CA GLY A 372 13.88 20.63 15.13
C GLY A 372 13.21 20.02 13.90
N ALA A 373 13.09 20.77 12.78
CA ALA A 373 12.43 20.27 11.59
C ALA A 373 13.27 19.18 10.92
N CYS A 374 12.66 18.03 10.67
CA CYS A 374 13.25 16.94 9.89
C CYS A 374 13.09 17.20 8.39
N VAL A 375 14.12 16.84 7.64
CA VAL A 375 14.17 16.89 6.19
C VAL A 375 14.43 15.47 5.72
N GLY A 376 13.49 14.94 4.94
CA GLY A 376 13.61 13.61 4.37
C GLY A 376 14.83 13.52 3.45
N THR A 377 15.55 12.41 3.56
CA THR A 377 16.59 12.04 2.60
C THR A 377 16.05 10.93 1.73
N ILE A 378 16.46 10.88 0.46
CA ILE A 378 16.30 9.66 -0.34
C ILE A 378 17.60 8.88 -0.20
N MET A 379 17.49 7.65 0.30
CA MET A 379 18.57 6.68 0.32
C MET A 379 18.47 5.77 -0.88
N ASP A 380 19.61 5.44 -1.46
CA ASP A 380 19.70 4.37 -2.44
C ASP A 380 21.03 3.61 -2.23
N ILE A 381 20.99 2.31 -2.47
CA ILE A 381 21.99 1.36 -1.99
C ILE A 381 23.06 1.19 -3.07
N ASP A 382 24.30 1.52 -2.73
CA ASP A 382 25.43 1.36 -3.64
C ASP A 382 26.02 -0.06 -3.56
N GLU A 383 26.27 -0.54 -2.34
CA GLU A 383 26.82 -1.88 -2.10
C GLU A 383 26.12 -2.60 -0.94
N TRP A 384 25.81 -3.88 -1.18
CA TRP A 384 25.17 -4.81 -0.25
C TRP A 384 25.91 -6.14 -0.29
N ASP A 385 26.25 -6.70 0.88
CA ASP A 385 26.76 -8.08 1.01
C ASP A 385 25.72 -9.01 1.68
N GLY A 386 25.17 -9.97 0.93
CA GLY A 386 24.21 -10.97 1.43
C GLY A 386 22.84 -10.96 0.75
N ASP A 387 21.85 -11.60 1.39
CA ASP A 387 20.43 -11.63 0.96
C ASP A 387 19.64 -10.46 1.59
N GLU A 388 18.31 -10.55 1.70
CA GLU A 388 17.44 -9.50 2.28
C GLU A 388 17.75 -9.08 3.73
N ASN A 389 18.60 -9.85 4.43
CA ASN A 389 19.15 -9.55 5.76
C ASN A 389 20.66 -9.27 5.73
N GLY A 390 21.22 -9.10 4.54
CA GLY A 390 22.63 -8.84 4.35
C GLY A 390 23.06 -7.46 4.85
N LYS A 391 24.37 -7.27 4.89
CA LYS A 391 25.01 -6.08 5.42
C LYS A 391 24.95 -4.96 4.39
N LEU A 392 24.40 -3.83 4.80
CA LEU A 392 24.53 -2.59 4.06
C LEU A 392 25.99 -2.11 4.19
N LEU A 393 26.70 -2.00 3.07
CA LEU A 393 28.11 -1.61 3.06
C LEU A 393 28.26 -0.12 2.75
N SER A 394 27.54 0.36 1.74
CA SER A 394 27.52 1.77 1.37
C SER A 394 26.18 2.18 0.75
N ALA A 395 25.85 3.45 0.90
CA ALA A 395 24.66 4.05 0.33
C ALA A 395 24.90 5.53 0.00
N HIS A 396 24.18 6.01 -1.00
CA HIS A 396 24.13 7.43 -1.34
C HIS A 396 22.82 8.05 -0.87
N PHE A 397 22.92 9.31 -0.45
CA PHE A 397 21.80 10.07 0.09
C PHE A 397 21.63 11.38 -0.65
N VAL A 398 20.38 11.71 -0.95
CA VAL A 398 20.03 12.93 -1.67
C VAL A 398 18.95 13.73 -0.95
N VAL A 399 19.16 15.05 -0.87
CA VAL A 399 18.27 16.02 -0.21
C VAL A 399 17.94 17.16 -1.17
N PHE A 400 16.64 17.42 -1.33
CA PHE A 400 16.12 18.36 -2.31
C PHE A 400 15.72 19.69 -1.69
N HIS A 401 16.11 20.80 -2.35
CA HIS A 401 15.65 22.19 -2.16
C HIS A 401 15.81 22.81 -0.77
N THR A 402 16.17 22.02 0.21
CA THR A 402 16.26 22.43 1.61
C THR A 402 17.66 22.93 1.94
N ILE A 403 18.67 22.31 1.33
CA ILE A 403 20.07 22.68 1.45
C ILE A 403 20.57 23.10 0.07
N THR A 404 20.60 24.41 -0.15
CA THR A 404 20.97 25.03 -1.42
C THR A 404 22.32 25.77 -1.36
N SER A 405 22.90 25.88 -0.16
CA SER A 405 24.20 26.49 0.05
C SER A 405 24.95 25.83 1.20
N GLU A 406 26.28 25.86 1.12
CA GLU A 406 27.18 25.30 2.13
C GLU A 406 26.91 25.89 3.51
N GLU A 407 26.65 27.20 3.61
CA GLU A 407 26.39 27.90 4.88
C GLU A 407 25.17 27.34 5.64
N GLN A 408 24.16 26.83 4.94
CA GLN A 408 22.99 26.23 5.59
C GLN A 408 23.36 24.96 6.36
N LEU A 409 24.39 24.22 5.95
CA LEU A 409 24.82 22.98 6.60
C LEU A 409 25.23 23.18 8.07
N LYS A 410 25.55 24.41 8.49
CA LYS A 410 25.83 24.74 9.90
C LYS A 410 24.63 24.47 10.81
N ASP A 411 23.44 24.57 10.24
CA ASP A 411 22.18 24.40 10.96
C ASP A 411 21.70 22.95 10.97
N TYR A 412 22.39 22.01 10.32
CA TYR A 412 21.92 20.63 10.19
C TYR A 412 22.88 19.62 10.81
N TYR A 413 22.29 18.49 11.20
CA TYR A 413 22.98 17.28 11.62
C TYR A 413 22.22 16.05 11.12
N LEU A 414 22.89 14.91 11.09
CA LEU A 414 22.29 13.63 10.75
C LEU A 414 21.71 12.97 12.00
N ALA A 415 20.55 12.36 11.86
CA ALA A 415 19.88 11.57 12.87
C ALA A 415 19.16 10.38 12.22
N ILE A 416 18.63 9.46 13.03
CA ILE A 416 17.83 8.33 12.55
C ILE A 416 16.37 8.50 13.01
N GLY A 417 15.40 8.24 12.15
CA GLY A 417 13.97 8.40 12.42
C GLY A 417 13.40 9.72 11.88
N GLY A 418 12.58 10.41 12.67
CA GLY A 418 11.85 11.61 12.28
C GLY A 418 10.49 11.30 11.67
N TYR A 419 9.96 12.22 10.85
CA TYR A 419 8.57 12.16 10.41
C TYR A 419 8.23 10.87 9.65
N GLY A 420 7.24 10.13 10.16
CA GLY A 420 6.75 8.90 9.55
C GLY A 420 7.67 7.69 9.72
N ALA A 421 8.66 7.76 10.61
CA ALA A 421 9.46 6.61 10.98
C ALA A 421 8.62 5.58 11.74
N ASP A 422 9.11 4.34 11.79
CA ASP A 422 8.44 3.24 12.46
C ASP A 422 9.35 2.59 13.52
N ASP A 423 8.83 2.42 14.72
CA ASP A 423 9.43 1.63 15.78
C ASP A 423 8.88 0.20 15.74
N ILE A 424 9.77 -0.80 15.75
CA ILE A 424 9.36 -2.18 15.98
C ILE A 424 9.02 -2.32 17.48
N ILE A 425 7.73 -2.45 17.78
CA ILE A 425 7.25 -2.64 19.16
C ILE A 425 7.18 -4.11 19.56
N HIS A 426 7.01 -5.02 18.59
CA HIS A 426 7.19 -6.45 18.78
C HIS A 426 7.93 -7.05 17.58
N GLU A 427 9.19 -7.42 17.79
CA GLU A 427 10.01 -8.13 16.79
C GLU A 427 9.68 -9.62 16.81
N GLY A 428 9.22 -10.16 15.67
CA GLY A 428 8.79 -11.54 15.60
C GLY A 428 8.11 -11.90 14.28
N LYS A 429 7.78 -13.18 14.15
CA LYS A 429 7.07 -13.73 12.99
C LYS A 429 5.89 -14.56 13.49
N TRP A 430 4.72 -14.35 12.90
CA TRP A 430 3.51 -15.12 13.20
C TRP A 430 3.00 -15.82 11.95
N GLU A 431 2.61 -17.07 12.09
CA GLU A 431 2.09 -17.90 11.00
C GLU A 431 0.69 -18.44 11.32
N LEU A 432 -0.30 -18.00 10.54
CA LEU A 432 -1.68 -18.44 10.66
C LEU A 432 -2.04 -19.29 9.45
N SER A 433 -2.32 -20.58 9.66
CA SER A 433 -2.73 -21.50 8.59
C SER A 433 -4.12 -22.06 8.81
N PHE A 434 -4.94 -22.09 7.76
CA PHE A 434 -6.29 -22.66 7.78
C PHE A 434 -6.79 -22.96 6.36
N ASN A 435 -7.84 -23.78 6.26
CA ASN A 435 -8.45 -24.10 4.97
C ASN A 435 -9.49 -23.03 4.59
N LEU A 436 -9.47 -22.63 3.33
CA LEU A 436 -10.47 -21.77 2.72
C LEU A 436 -11.75 -22.59 2.54
N SER A 437 -12.74 -22.33 3.39
CA SER A 437 -13.94 -23.18 3.54
C SER A 437 -15.22 -22.36 3.44
N TYR A 438 -15.33 -21.59 2.37
CA TYR A 438 -16.52 -20.84 1.99
C TYR A 438 -17.03 -21.32 0.63
N GLU A 439 -18.30 -21.07 0.33
CA GLU A 439 -18.89 -21.36 -0.97
C GLU A 439 -18.70 -20.17 -1.91
N ASP A 440 -18.15 -20.43 -3.10
CA ASP A 440 -18.06 -19.43 -4.15
C ASP A 440 -19.45 -19.23 -4.79
N THR A 441 -19.89 -17.97 -4.85
CA THR A 441 -21.21 -17.57 -5.37
C THR A 441 -21.13 -16.88 -6.73
N THR A 442 -19.96 -16.92 -7.36
CA THR A 442 -19.70 -16.34 -8.66
C THR A 442 -20.64 -16.88 -9.75
N ARG A 443 -21.26 -15.95 -10.49
CA ARG A 443 -22.06 -16.22 -11.68
C ARG A 443 -21.24 -15.90 -12.93
N SER A 444 -21.09 -16.89 -13.80
CA SER A 444 -20.40 -16.73 -15.08
C SER A 444 -21.36 -16.46 -16.24
N TYR A 445 -21.05 -15.46 -17.04
CA TYR A 445 -21.78 -15.09 -18.26
C TYR A 445 -20.85 -15.21 -19.47
N THR A 446 -21.23 -16.04 -20.44
CA THR A 446 -20.60 -16.05 -21.76
C THR A 446 -21.23 -14.96 -22.62
N ILE A 447 -20.43 -13.96 -22.99
CA ILE A 447 -20.91 -12.76 -23.66
C ILE A 447 -20.63 -12.82 -25.18
N ASP A 448 -19.40 -13.20 -25.56
CA ASP A 448 -18.90 -13.19 -26.95
C ASP A 448 -19.31 -11.93 -27.75
N LYS A 449 -19.09 -10.76 -27.16
CA LYS A 449 -19.46 -9.47 -27.75
C LYS A 449 -18.23 -8.69 -28.17
N GLU A 450 -18.23 -8.21 -29.41
CA GLU A 450 -17.20 -7.30 -29.91
C GLU A 450 -17.25 -5.97 -29.15
N ALA A 451 -16.08 -5.50 -28.74
CA ALA A 451 -15.91 -4.25 -28.01
C ALA A 451 -14.60 -3.59 -28.41
N ALA A 452 -14.55 -2.27 -28.25
CA ALA A 452 -13.29 -1.56 -28.14
C ALA A 452 -13.10 -1.25 -26.65
N ILE A 453 -12.04 -1.80 -26.06
CA ILE A 453 -11.69 -1.57 -24.66
C ILE A 453 -10.33 -0.88 -24.67
N PHE A 454 -10.28 0.33 -24.09
CA PHE A 454 -9.06 1.14 -23.97
C PHE A 454 -8.32 1.30 -25.32
N GLY A 455 -9.08 1.52 -26.39
CA GLY A 455 -8.56 1.74 -27.74
C GLY A 455 -8.12 0.49 -28.51
N PHE A 456 -8.29 -0.71 -27.94
CA PHE A 456 -8.03 -1.98 -28.62
C PHE A 456 -9.34 -2.67 -28.96
N THR A 457 -9.48 -3.14 -30.20
CA THR A 457 -10.62 -3.96 -30.64
C THR A 457 -10.41 -5.42 -30.27
N GLY A 458 -11.51 -6.13 -30.05
CA GLY A 458 -11.51 -7.49 -29.56
C GLY A 458 -12.88 -7.95 -29.12
N THR A 459 -12.92 -9.05 -28.38
CA THR A 459 -14.16 -9.68 -27.92
C THR A 459 -14.14 -9.87 -26.40
N ILE A 460 -15.19 -9.40 -25.72
CA ILE A 460 -15.46 -9.76 -24.33
C ILE A 460 -16.00 -11.20 -24.34
N LYS A 461 -15.22 -12.13 -23.80
CA LYS A 461 -15.51 -13.56 -23.80
C LYS A 461 -16.42 -13.94 -22.65
N THR A 462 -15.95 -13.71 -21.43
CA THR A 462 -16.67 -14.06 -20.22
C THR A 462 -16.66 -12.90 -19.24
N ILE A 463 -17.72 -12.83 -18.45
CA ILE A 463 -17.76 -12.02 -17.23
C ILE A 463 -18.17 -12.94 -16.10
N ASP A 464 -17.34 -13.00 -15.06
CA ASP A 464 -17.63 -13.72 -13.83
C ASP A 464 -17.89 -12.68 -12.73
N ILE A 465 -18.99 -12.78 -11.99
CA ILE A 465 -19.35 -11.79 -10.97
C ILE A 465 -19.86 -12.46 -9.70
N SER A 466 -19.32 -12.03 -8.57
CA SER A 466 -19.73 -12.41 -7.22
C SER A 466 -20.27 -11.16 -6.49
N PRO A 467 -20.83 -11.32 -5.28
CA PRO A 467 -21.16 -10.18 -4.43
C PRO A 467 -19.95 -9.29 -4.06
N LEU A 468 -18.71 -9.78 -4.18
CA LEU A 468 -17.48 -9.12 -3.75
C LEU A 468 -16.63 -8.61 -4.92
N SER A 469 -16.68 -9.26 -6.08
CA SER A 469 -15.76 -8.98 -7.18
C SER A 469 -16.33 -9.30 -8.55
N MET A 470 -15.61 -8.88 -9.59
CA MET A 470 -15.88 -9.20 -10.97
C MET A 470 -14.58 -9.52 -11.72
N LYS A 471 -14.67 -10.48 -12.64
CA LYS A 471 -13.68 -10.79 -13.66
C LYS A 471 -14.23 -10.47 -15.03
N ILE A 472 -13.43 -9.87 -15.90
CA ILE A 472 -13.72 -9.75 -17.33
C ILE A 472 -12.59 -10.41 -18.11
N ILE A 473 -12.91 -11.38 -18.96
CA ILE A 473 -11.97 -11.94 -19.93
C ILE A 473 -12.20 -11.27 -21.28
N TYR A 474 -11.21 -10.50 -21.71
CA TYR A 474 -11.19 -9.83 -22.99
C TYR A 474 -10.12 -10.44 -23.90
N GLN A 475 -10.52 -10.81 -25.12
CA GLN A 475 -9.60 -11.29 -26.13
C GLN A 475 -9.39 -10.21 -27.19
N ALA A 476 -8.23 -9.56 -27.18
CA ALA A 476 -7.87 -8.57 -28.17
C ALA A 476 -7.61 -9.23 -29.54
N ASP A 477 -7.96 -8.51 -30.61
CA ASP A 477 -7.71 -8.95 -31.99
C ASP A 477 -6.21 -8.97 -32.30
N LYS A 478 -5.47 -8.05 -31.68
CA LYS A 478 -4.03 -7.92 -31.82
C LYS A 478 -3.31 -8.61 -30.66
N PRO A 479 -2.13 -9.20 -30.90
CA PRO A 479 -1.26 -9.66 -29.82
C PRO A 479 -0.90 -8.49 -28.89
N MET A 480 -0.96 -8.71 -27.58
CA MET A 480 -0.43 -7.81 -26.55
C MET A 480 1.07 -8.02 -26.39
N ASN A 481 1.82 -7.67 -27.45
CA ASN A 481 3.26 -7.48 -27.35
C ASN A 481 3.60 -6.30 -26.42
N ASP A 482 4.86 -6.09 -26.08
CA ASP A 482 5.25 -5.06 -25.10
C ASP A 482 4.74 -3.66 -25.45
N GLU A 483 4.70 -3.29 -26.74
CA GLU A 483 4.18 -2.00 -27.19
C GLU A 483 2.66 -1.89 -27.01
N ASN A 484 1.91 -2.90 -27.45
CA ASN A 484 0.45 -2.92 -27.34
C ASN A 484 -0.01 -3.03 -25.88
N ARG A 485 0.70 -3.84 -25.08
CA ARG A 485 0.45 -3.95 -23.64
C ARG A 485 0.66 -2.62 -22.95
N ALA A 486 1.79 -1.95 -23.17
CA ALA A 486 2.02 -0.62 -22.61
C ALA A 486 0.90 0.35 -23.00
N LEU A 487 0.55 0.43 -24.29
CA LEU A 487 -0.53 1.31 -24.76
C LEU A 487 -1.90 0.97 -24.14
N PHE A 488 -2.18 -0.31 -23.90
CA PHE A 488 -3.41 -0.77 -23.26
C PHE A 488 -3.49 -0.30 -21.80
N GLU A 489 -2.45 -0.61 -21.01
CA GLU A 489 -2.30 -0.18 -19.61
C GLU A 489 -2.38 1.35 -19.49
N ASP A 490 -1.76 2.06 -20.43
CA ASP A 490 -1.78 3.52 -20.50
C ASP A 490 -3.19 4.09 -20.70
N ASN A 491 -3.96 3.48 -21.60
CA ASN A 491 -5.33 3.90 -21.88
C ASN A 491 -6.27 3.52 -20.72
N TRP A 492 -6.01 2.41 -20.03
CA TRP A 492 -6.69 2.05 -18.78
C TRP A 492 -6.53 3.15 -17.73
N VAL A 493 -5.28 3.56 -17.43
CA VAL A 493 -4.96 4.61 -16.45
C VAL A 493 -5.60 5.95 -16.85
N LYS A 494 -5.46 6.38 -18.11
CA LYS A 494 -5.98 7.68 -18.58
C LYS A 494 -7.51 7.78 -18.58
N SER A 495 -8.19 6.68 -18.90
CA SER A 495 -9.66 6.65 -18.93
C SER A 495 -10.27 6.42 -17.54
N GLY A 496 -9.44 6.23 -16.51
CA GLY A 496 -9.86 5.90 -15.15
C GLY A 496 -10.60 4.55 -15.08
N ALA A 497 -10.28 3.64 -16.00
CA ALA A 497 -11.01 2.42 -16.31
C ALA A 497 -12.53 2.55 -16.15
N ASN A 498 -13.21 2.85 -17.25
CA ASN A 498 -14.65 3.07 -17.28
C ASN A 498 -15.44 1.74 -17.19
N ILE A 499 -15.24 1.01 -16.09
CA ILE A 499 -15.88 -0.27 -15.77
C ILE A 499 -16.73 -0.08 -14.53
N TYR A 500 -18.03 -0.30 -14.65
CA TYR A 500 -18.97 -0.11 -13.55
C TYR A 500 -20.26 -0.90 -13.77
N LEU A 501 -21.00 -1.14 -12.69
CA LEU A 501 -22.33 -1.72 -12.76
C LEU A 501 -23.39 -0.61 -12.72
N ILE A 502 -24.52 -0.86 -13.36
CA ILE A 502 -25.75 -0.12 -13.13
C ILE A 502 -26.76 -1.09 -12.52
N MET A 503 -27.25 -0.72 -11.35
CA MET A 503 -28.27 -1.47 -10.61
C MET A 503 -29.66 -1.19 -11.19
N LYS A 504 -30.65 -2.06 -10.92
CA LYS A 504 -32.05 -1.93 -11.36
C LYS A 504 -32.74 -0.67 -10.84
N ASN A 505 -32.30 -0.15 -9.70
CA ASN A 505 -32.74 1.13 -9.15
C ASN A 505 -32.05 2.35 -9.80
N GLY A 506 -31.17 2.15 -10.78
CA GLY A 506 -30.42 3.20 -11.48
C GLY A 506 -29.11 3.60 -10.83
N THR A 507 -28.74 3.04 -9.68
CA THR A 507 -27.47 3.35 -8.99
C THR A 507 -26.28 2.90 -9.83
N LYS A 508 -25.28 3.78 -9.98
CA LYS A 508 -23.99 3.47 -10.59
C LYS A 508 -23.00 2.97 -9.54
N MET A 509 -22.32 1.87 -9.84
CA MET A 509 -21.39 1.17 -8.96
C MET A 509 -20.02 1.05 -9.59
N ASN A 510 -19.07 1.86 -9.13
CA ASN A 510 -17.66 1.68 -9.49
C ASN A 510 -17.05 0.54 -8.66
N TYR A 511 -15.93 0.01 -9.13
CA TYR A 511 -15.08 -0.88 -8.34
C TYR A 511 -14.17 -0.08 -7.38
N LEU A 512 -13.73 -0.73 -6.31
CA LEU A 512 -12.85 -0.19 -5.28
C LEU A 512 -11.38 -0.27 -5.71
N SER A 513 -10.96 -1.45 -6.17
CA SER A 513 -9.62 -1.71 -6.70
C SER A 513 -9.70 -2.69 -7.86
N GLY A 514 -8.69 -2.70 -8.71
CA GLY A 514 -8.61 -3.66 -9.80
C GLY A 514 -7.18 -4.03 -10.12
N ASP A 515 -7.03 -5.18 -10.76
CA ASP A 515 -5.77 -5.72 -11.26
C ASP A 515 -5.97 -6.29 -12.66
N GLU A 516 -4.91 -6.30 -13.46
CA GLU A 516 -4.94 -6.81 -14.82
C GLU A 516 -3.86 -7.87 -15.05
N ASP A 517 -4.26 -9.00 -15.61
CA ASP A 517 -3.32 -10.03 -16.09
C ASP A 517 -3.44 -10.14 -17.61
N ILE A 518 -2.34 -9.90 -18.31
CA ILE A 518 -2.29 -9.90 -19.77
C ILE A 518 -1.35 -11.02 -20.24
N GLN A 519 -1.95 -12.04 -20.86
CA GLN A 519 -1.23 -13.17 -21.44
C GLN A 519 -1.57 -13.32 -22.93
N ASN A 520 -0.55 -13.19 -23.78
CA ASN A 520 -0.68 -13.21 -25.24
C ASN A 520 -1.62 -12.14 -25.79
N ASN A 521 -2.87 -12.48 -26.07
CA ASN A 521 -3.92 -11.55 -26.51
C ASN A 521 -5.16 -11.64 -25.62
N ILE A 522 -5.03 -12.25 -24.44
CA ILE A 522 -6.07 -12.37 -23.43
C ILE A 522 -5.72 -11.41 -22.30
N CYS A 523 -6.63 -10.49 -22.01
CA CYS A 523 -6.58 -9.59 -20.87
C CYS A 523 -7.66 -10.02 -19.88
N ALA A 524 -7.26 -10.32 -18.65
CA ALA A 524 -8.14 -10.59 -17.55
C ALA A 524 -8.17 -9.37 -16.62
N PHE A 525 -9.33 -8.74 -16.49
CA PHE A 525 -9.55 -7.65 -15.53
C PHE A 525 -10.22 -8.19 -14.28
N ASN A 526 -9.59 -7.99 -13.15
CA ASN A 526 -10.12 -8.29 -11.83
C ASN A 526 -10.52 -6.99 -11.17
N ALA A 527 -11.71 -6.95 -10.58
CA ALA A 527 -12.22 -5.76 -9.92
C ALA A 527 -12.89 -6.17 -8.60
N MET A 528 -12.50 -5.55 -7.49
CA MET A 528 -13.12 -5.70 -6.18
C MET A 528 -14.17 -4.61 -5.98
N PHE A 529 -15.34 -4.95 -5.43
CA PHE A 529 -16.39 -3.97 -5.15
C PHE A 529 -16.19 -3.27 -3.81
N PRO A 530 -16.62 -2.00 -3.67
CA PRO A 530 -16.56 -1.27 -2.41
C PRO A 530 -17.62 -1.75 -1.39
N TYR A 531 -18.66 -2.41 -1.88
CA TYR A 531 -19.82 -2.86 -1.11
C TYR A 531 -20.25 -4.24 -1.60
N VAL A 532 -20.96 -4.98 -0.76
CA VAL A 532 -21.57 -6.26 -1.12
C VAL A 532 -22.69 -6.01 -2.12
N ILE A 533 -22.64 -6.70 -3.25
CA ILE A 533 -23.59 -6.55 -4.35
C ILE A 533 -24.60 -7.69 -4.34
N ASP A 534 -25.90 -7.34 -4.30
CA ASP A 534 -26.96 -8.27 -4.68
C ASP A 534 -26.96 -8.43 -6.20
N LEU A 535 -26.50 -9.60 -6.67
CA LEU A 535 -26.39 -9.92 -8.09
C LEU A 535 -27.73 -9.84 -8.83
N ASP A 536 -28.85 -10.09 -8.15
CA ASP A 536 -30.19 -10.01 -8.75
C ASP A 536 -30.65 -8.56 -8.96
N GLN A 537 -29.97 -7.58 -8.35
CA GLN A 537 -30.23 -6.16 -8.54
C GLN A 537 -29.39 -5.55 -9.65
N ILE A 538 -28.50 -6.30 -10.30
CA ILE A 538 -27.74 -5.78 -11.43
C ILE A 538 -28.67 -5.67 -12.65
N ASN A 539 -28.64 -4.51 -13.31
CA ASN A 539 -29.37 -4.29 -14.57
C ASN A 539 -28.42 -4.46 -15.77
N LYS A 540 -27.25 -3.84 -15.69
CA LYS A 540 -26.23 -3.95 -16.74
C LYS A 540 -24.83 -3.69 -16.22
N ILE A 541 -23.86 -4.24 -16.92
CA ILE A 541 -22.43 -3.99 -16.75
C ILE A 541 -22.00 -3.07 -17.89
N VAL A 542 -21.26 -2.02 -17.57
CA VAL A 542 -20.70 -1.10 -18.55
C VAL A 542 -19.20 -1.25 -18.52
N ILE A 543 -18.62 -1.51 -19.69
CA ILE A 543 -17.19 -1.62 -19.92
C ILE A 543 -16.85 -0.67 -21.06
N ASP A 544 -16.23 0.44 -20.71
CA ASP A 544 -16.02 1.57 -21.60
C ASP A 544 -17.34 2.07 -22.21
N GLU A 545 -17.49 2.04 -23.53
CA GLU A 545 -18.74 2.37 -24.22
C GLU A 545 -19.67 1.14 -24.40
N THR A 546 -19.24 -0.04 -23.97
CA THR A 546 -19.96 -1.30 -24.19
C THR A 546 -20.89 -1.62 -23.02
N GLU A 547 -22.19 -1.66 -23.30
CA GLU A 547 -23.19 -2.12 -22.33
C GLU A 547 -23.49 -3.60 -22.49
N ILE A 548 -23.52 -4.34 -21.38
CA ILE A 548 -23.82 -5.77 -21.30
C ILE A 548 -24.99 -5.96 -20.35
N LEU A 549 -26.10 -6.48 -20.87
CA LEU A 549 -27.26 -6.84 -20.06
C LEU A 549 -26.97 -8.18 -19.40
N VAL A 550 -27.05 -8.21 -18.08
CA VAL A 550 -26.98 -9.43 -17.26
C VAL A 550 -28.39 -9.70 -16.78
N ASN A 551 -29.04 -10.67 -17.42
CA ASN A 551 -30.41 -11.12 -17.11
C ASN A 551 -30.37 -12.50 -16.47
#